data_AF-A0A961IWG7-F1
#
_entry.id   AF-A0A961IWG7-F1
#
_cell.length_a   1.000
_cell.length_b   1.000
_cell.length_c   1.000
_cell.angle_alpha   90.00
_cell.angle_beta   90.00
_cell.angle_gamma   90.00
#
_symmetry.space_group_name_H-M   'P 1'
#
loop_
_entity.id
_entity.type
_entity.pdbx_description
1 polymer ?
#
loop_
_entity_poly.entity_id
_entity_poly.type
_entity_poly.pdbx_seq_one_letter_code
_entity_poly.pdbx_strand_id
1 'polypeptide(L)'
;KDWKKCKACHSIIDADGETIEKGGKTGPNLFGVVGRTAGTYPDFTYTDEMVALGEGGLIWTPEEMAKYIPNAKDYIGAKTSMTPQKLKDVNDVIAFLAQYGAE
;
A
#
# COMPACT_ATOMS: atom_id res chain seq x y z
N LYS A 1 -11.42 7.14 11.67
CA LYS A 1 -10.09 7.23 11.05
C LYS A 1 -9.81 5.90 10.38
N ASP A 2 -9.93 5.87 9.07
CA ASP A 2 -9.97 4.63 8.28
C ASP A 2 -8.62 3.89 8.29
N TRP A 3 -7.54 4.59 8.62
CA TRP A 3 -6.20 4.04 8.87
C TRP A 3 -6.15 2.85 9.84
N LYS A 4 -7.05 2.77 10.83
CA LYS A 4 -7.05 1.65 11.79
C LYS A 4 -7.16 0.27 11.12
N LYS A 5 -7.80 0.21 9.94
CA LYS A 5 -7.93 -1.03 9.15
C LYS A 5 -6.60 -1.38 8.47
N CYS A 6 -5.88 -0.37 7.98
CA CYS A 6 -4.58 -0.52 7.34
C CYS A 6 -3.51 -0.98 8.35
N LYS A 7 -3.53 -0.40 9.56
CA LYS A 7 -2.60 -0.69 10.66
C LYS A 7 -2.61 -2.16 11.13
N ALA A 8 -3.69 -2.89 10.87
CA ALA A 8 -3.76 -4.32 11.19
C ALA A 8 -2.71 -5.14 10.42
N CYS A 9 -2.40 -4.74 9.19
CA CYS A 9 -1.47 -5.45 8.31
C CYS A 9 -0.17 -4.68 8.06
N HIS A 10 -0.23 -3.35 8.11
CA HIS A 10 0.86 -2.47 7.70
C HIS A 10 1.38 -1.63 8.86
N SER A 11 2.64 -1.23 8.74
CA SER A 11 3.28 -0.20 9.55
C SER A 11 3.75 0.96 8.65
N ILE A 12 4.07 2.09 9.28
CA ILE A 12 4.84 3.18 8.65
C ILE A 12 6.11 3.31 9.47
N ILE A 13 7.22 2.91 8.86
CA ILE A 13 8.57 3.00 9.41
C ILE A 13 9.37 3.84 8.41
N ASP A 14 9.99 4.93 8.86
CA ASP A 14 10.75 5.80 7.97
C ASP A 14 12.08 5.19 7.50
N ALA A 15 12.84 5.96 6.72
CA ALA A 15 14.12 5.52 6.17
C ALA A 15 15.19 5.26 7.24
N ASP A 16 15.10 5.93 8.40
CA ASP A 16 16.02 5.75 9.54
C ASP A 16 15.60 4.60 10.47
N GLY A 17 14.44 3.98 10.19
CA GLY A 17 13.89 2.89 10.98
C GLY A 17 13.01 3.34 12.14
N GLU A 18 12.68 4.63 12.24
CA GLU A 18 11.76 5.16 13.24
C GLU A 18 10.34 4.70 12.93
N THR A 19 9.65 4.17 13.94
CA THR A 19 8.25 3.77 13.81
C THR A 19 7.34 4.98 13.97
N ILE A 20 6.90 5.55 12.86
CA ILE A 20 5.88 6.60 12.81
C ILE A 20 4.51 6.03 13.19
N GLU A 21 4.11 4.95 12.52
CA GLU A 21 2.87 4.23 12.81
C GLU A 21 3.17 2.77 13.09
N LYS A 22 3.12 2.40 14.36
CA LYS A 22 3.18 0.99 14.77
C LYS A 22 2.04 0.21 14.12
N GLY A 23 2.33 -0.95 13.53
CA GLY A 23 1.28 -1.79 12.95
C GLY A 23 1.78 -3.19 12.60
N GLY A 24 1.04 -3.87 11.74
CA GLY A 24 1.35 -5.24 11.31
C GLY A 24 2.56 -5.32 10.37
N LYS A 25 2.98 -6.57 10.12
CA LYS A 25 4.00 -6.94 9.13
C LYS A 25 3.47 -7.93 8.08
N THR A 26 2.15 -8.08 8.02
CA THR A 26 1.47 -8.96 7.04
C THR A 26 1.49 -8.35 5.65
N GLY A 27 1.42 -7.01 5.57
CA GLY A 27 1.65 -6.24 4.36
C GLY A 27 2.97 -5.45 4.44
N PRO A 28 3.45 -4.91 3.31
CA PRO A 28 4.68 -4.13 3.27
C PRO A 28 4.56 -2.83 4.08
N ASN A 29 5.70 -2.23 4.41
CA ASN A 29 5.73 -0.88 4.94
C ASN A 29 5.13 0.11 3.94
N LEU A 30 4.34 1.05 4.46
CA LEU A 30 3.66 2.07 3.65
C LEU A 30 4.35 3.43 3.67
N PHE A 31 5.49 3.57 4.35
CA PHE A 31 6.34 4.75 4.18
C PHE A 31 6.78 4.89 2.72
N GLY A 32 6.69 6.10 2.17
CA GLY A 32 7.04 6.39 0.79
C GLY A 32 6.21 5.66 -0.26
N VAL A 33 5.03 5.13 0.08
CA VAL A 33 4.26 4.30 -0.86
C VAL A 33 3.64 5.10 -2.00
N VAL A 34 3.23 6.35 -1.76
CA VAL A 34 2.67 7.21 -2.81
C VAL A 34 3.82 7.62 -3.73
N GLY A 35 3.69 7.32 -5.02
CA GLY A 35 4.73 7.52 -6.03
C GLY A 35 5.70 6.33 -6.19
N ARG A 36 5.61 5.30 -5.34
CA ARG A 36 6.47 4.10 -5.46
C ARG A 36 5.94 3.15 -6.53
N THR A 37 6.85 2.50 -7.25
CA THR A 37 6.51 1.36 -8.12
C THR A 37 5.85 0.24 -7.31
N ALA A 38 4.81 -0.39 -7.86
CA ALA A 38 4.15 -1.50 -7.19
C ALA A 38 5.09 -2.73 -7.07
N GLY A 39 4.95 -3.49 -5.99
CA GLY A 39 5.71 -4.74 -5.82
C GLY A 39 7.22 -4.57 -5.53
N THR A 40 7.70 -3.39 -5.17
CA THR A 40 9.16 -3.12 -5.04
C THR A 40 9.66 -2.79 -3.64
N TYR A 41 8.81 -2.79 -2.59
CA TYR A 41 9.31 -2.54 -1.24
C TYR A 41 10.31 -3.63 -0.83
N PRO A 42 11.53 -3.28 -0.37
CA PRO A 42 12.51 -4.27 0.05
C PRO A 42 12.00 -5.11 1.22
N ASP A 43 12.53 -6.32 1.36
CA ASP A 43 12.24 -7.21 2.49
C ASP A 43 10.75 -7.60 2.65
N PHE A 44 9.96 -7.47 1.58
CA PHE A 44 8.59 -7.99 1.51
C PHE A 44 8.43 -8.96 0.33
N THR A 45 7.85 -10.13 0.58
CA THR A 45 7.54 -11.10 -0.46
C THR A 45 6.21 -10.75 -1.13
N TYR A 46 6.29 -10.28 -2.38
CA TYR A 46 5.13 -10.02 -3.22
C TYR A 46 4.70 -11.26 -4.01
N THR A 47 3.47 -11.25 -4.52
CA THR A 47 3.04 -12.20 -5.56
C THR A 47 3.68 -11.82 -6.89
N ASP A 48 3.95 -12.80 -7.74
CA ASP A 48 4.55 -12.59 -9.07
C ASP A 48 3.73 -11.57 -9.89
N GLU A 49 2.41 -11.60 -9.77
CA GLU A 49 1.49 -10.71 -10.46
C GLU A 49 1.61 -9.25 -10.00
N MET A 50 1.89 -9.01 -8.70
CA MET A 50 2.10 -7.65 -8.20
C MET A 50 3.45 -7.09 -8.66
N VAL A 51 4.48 -7.95 -8.72
CA VAL A 51 5.79 -7.57 -9.26
C VAL A 51 5.66 -7.24 -10.74
N ALA A 52 4.99 -8.09 -11.52
CA ALA A 52 4.77 -7.89 -12.95
C ALA A 52 3.99 -6.60 -13.26
N LEU A 53 3.01 -6.21 -12.42
CA LEU A 53 2.33 -4.92 -12.56
C LEU A 53 3.31 -3.75 -12.37
N GLY A 54 4.19 -3.83 -11.38
CA GLY A 54 5.26 -2.85 -11.15
C GLY A 54 6.23 -2.75 -12.32
N GLU A 55 6.71 -3.89 -12.83
CA GLU A 55 7.58 -3.97 -14.01
C GLU A 55 6.87 -3.44 -15.28
N GLY A 56 5.55 -3.62 -15.37
CA GLY A 56 4.68 -3.06 -16.39
C GLY A 56 4.42 -1.55 -16.25
N GLY A 57 5.00 -0.89 -15.24
CA GLY A 57 4.93 0.56 -15.04
C GLY A 57 3.87 1.02 -14.04
N LEU A 58 3.28 0.12 -13.25
CA LEU A 58 2.34 0.52 -12.20
C LEU A 58 3.08 1.32 -11.11
N ILE A 59 2.72 2.59 -11.00
CA ILE A 59 3.11 3.49 -9.92
C ILE A 59 1.91 3.73 -9.01
N TRP A 60 2.14 3.69 -7.70
CA TRP A 60 1.11 3.98 -6.71
C TRP A 60 0.76 5.47 -6.64
N THR A 61 -0.04 5.93 -7.59
CA THR A 61 -0.66 7.26 -7.54
C THR A 61 -1.92 7.23 -6.67
N PRO A 62 -2.42 8.39 -6.20
CA PRO A 62 -3.71 8.47 -5.52
C PRO A 62 -4.85 7.81 -6.31
N GLU A 63 -4.85 7.98 -7.63
CA GLU A 63 -5.86 7.41 -8.52
C GLU A 63 -5.80 5.87 -8.59
N GLU A 64 -4.60 5.31 -8.71
CA GLU A 64 -4.42 3.86 -8.75
C GLU A 64 -4.70 3.22 -7.38
N MET A 65 -4.32 3.88 -6.29
CA MET A 65 -4.66 3.45 -4.93
C MET A 65 -6.17 3.45 -4.69
N ALA A 66 -6.89 4.46 -5.18
CA ALA A 66 -8.35 4.53 -5.05
C ALA A 66 -9.06 3.38 -5.78
N LYS A 67 -8.48 2.87 -6.88
CA LYS A 67 -8.97 1.68 -7.60
C LYS A 67 -8.55 0.37 -6.93
N TYR A 68 -7.36 0.33 -6.33
CA TYR A 68 -6.80 -0.89 -5.75
C TYR A 68 -7.38 -1.24 -4.38
N ILE A 69 -7.42 -0.29 -3.46
CA ILE A 69 -7.82 -0.49 -2.05
C ILE A 69 -9.20 -1.18 -1.90
N PRO A 70 -10.26 -0.78 -2.64
CA PRO A 70 -11.57 -1.40 -2.51
C PRO A 70 -11.71 -2.77 -3.19
N ASN A 71 -10.81 -3.16 -4.11
CA ASN A 71 -10.96 -4.38 -4.90
C ASN A 71 -9.61 -4.95 -5.39
N ALA A 72 -8.66 -5.12 -4.46
CA ALA A 72 -7.29 -5.52 -4.75
C ALA A 72 -7.16 -6.79 -5.61
N LYS A 73 -8.00 -7.81 -5.36
CA LYS A 73 -8.01 -9.05 -6.13
C LYS A 73 -8.36 -8.82 -7.60
N ASP A 74 -9.44 -8.08 -7.86
CA ASP A 74 -9.88 -7.78 -9.22
C ASP A 74 -8.92 -6.83 -9.94
N TYR A 75 -8.33 -5.90 -9.20
CA TYR A 75 -7.33 -4.98 -9.73
C TYR A 75 -6.05 -5.72 -10.18
N ILE A 76 -5.57 -6.68 -9.38
CA ILE A 76 -4.41 -7.51 -9.75
C ILE A 76 -4.77 -8.54 -10.82
N GLY A 77 -6.04 -8.95 -10.89
CA GLY A 77 -6.49 -10.06 -11.74
C GLY A 77 -6.11 -11.44 -11.21
N ALA A 78 -5.60 -11.53 -9.98
CA ALA A 78 -5.10 -12.77 -9.38
C ALA A 78 -5.29 -12.83 -7.87
N LYS A 79 -4.88 -13.95 -7.25
CA LYS A 79 -5.01 -14.12 -5.79
C LYS A 79 -4.03 -13.18 -5.07
N THR A 80 -4.54 -12.46 -4.08
CA THR A 80 -3.73 -11.61 -3.21
C THR A 80 -4.18 -11.77 -1.76
N SER A 81 -3.23 -11.62 -0.83
CA SER A 81 -3.51 -11.59 0.61
C SER A 81 -4.15 -10.28 1.06
N MET A 82 -4.09 -9.23 0.23
CA MET A 82 -4.78 -7.98 0.52
C MET A 82 -6.28 -8.13 0.26
N THR A 83 -7.05 -8.21 1.35
CA THR A 83 -8.51 -8.25 1.24
C THR A 83 -9.07 -6.88 0.87
N PRO A 84 -10.20 -6.82 0.14
CA PRO A 84 -10.93 -5.58 -0.14
C PRO A 84 -11.17 -4.74 1.13
N GLN A 85 -10.70 -3.49 1.14
CA GLN A 85 -10.90 -2.60 2.28
C GLN A 85 -12.13 -1.73 2.06
N LYS A 86 -13.19 -2.00 2.81
CA LYS A 86 -14.41 -1.17 2.83
C LYS A 86 -14.17 0.07 3.70
N LEU A 87 -13.56 1.10 3.13
CA LEU A 87 -13.32 2.39 3.79
C LEU A 87 -14.56 3.28 3.67
N LYS A 88 -14.73 4.23 4.61
CA LYS A 88 -15.77 5.27 4.48
C LYS A 88 -15.35 6.31 3.46
N ASP A 89 -14.07 6.66 3.48
CA ASP A 89 -13.43 7.49 2.47
C ASP A 89 -12.02 6.97 2.18
N VAL A 90 -11.80 6.49 0.96
CA VAL A 90 -10.49 6.02 0.52
C VAL A 90 -9.48 7.17 0.42
N ASN A 91 -9.97 8.38 0.12
CA ASN A 91 -9.11 9.56 -0.04
C ASN A 91 -8.50 10.02 1.29
N ASP A 92 -9.19 9.84 2.43
CA ASP A 92 -8.62 10.13 3.76
C ASP A 92 -7.34 9.31 4.02
N VAL A 93 -7.37 8.02 3.68
CA VAL A 93 -6.20 7.14 3.84
C VAL A 93 -5.11 7.46 2.84
N ILE A 94 -5.47 7.74 1.58
CA ILE A 94 -4.49 8.12 0.55
C ILE A 94 -3.82 9.44 0.91
N ALA A 95 -4.59 10.45 1.33
CA ALA A 95 -4.07 11.74 1.77
C ALA A 95 -3.15 11.56 2.99
N PHE A 96 -3.52 10.71 3.95
CA PHE A 96 -2.66 10.37 5.09
C PHE A 96 -1.36 9.71 4.65
N LEU A 97 -1.40 8.76 3.71
CA LEU A 97 -0.20 8.11 3.17
C LEU A 97 0.69 9.07 2.37
N ALA A 98 0.08 10.03 1.67
CA ALA A 98 0.80 11.04 0.90
C ALA A 98 1.65 11.96 1.78
N GLN A 99 1.31 12.11 3.07
CA GLN A 99 2.13 12.86 4.04
C GLN A 99 3.50 12.21 4.28
N TYR A 100 3.66 10.93 3.92
CA TYR A 100 4.88 10.15 4.06
C TYR A 100 5.45 9.73 2.71
N GLY A 101 4.97 10.32 1.60
CA GLY A 101 5.54 10.13 0.27
C GLY A 101 6.96 10.70 0.20
N ALA A 102 7.85 10.06 -0.56
CA ALA A 102 9.17 10.61 -0.82
C ALA A 102 9.05 11.79 -1.81
N GLU A 103 9.60 12.94 -1.43
CA GLU A 103 10.04 13.98 -2.37
C GLU A 103 11.33 13.55 -3.07
#